data_AF-A0A2M8Q6Q7-F1
#
_entry.id   AF-A0A2M8Q6Q7-F1
#
_cell.length_a   1.000
_cell.length_b   1.000
_cell.length_c   1.000
_cell.angle_alpha   90.00
_cell.angle_beta   90.00
_cell.angle_gamma   90.00
#
_symmetry.space_group_name_H-M   'P 1'
#
loop_
_entity.id
_entity.type
_entity.pdbx_description
1 polymer ?
#
loop_
_entity_poly.entity_id
_entity_poly.type
_entity_poly.pdbx_seq_one_letter_code
_entity_poly.pdbx_strand_id
1 'polypeptide(L)'
;LAWLPFTQTGDDAELTLATAAERAIWKRICSDAGACSFERCNRPSHGAWLGLPDVDFYLEARRRSDCAHIIVVNHALLLADLATEGRILPPYTHLVVDETHRLEEAATDQFTYRIAWPEVRYALQ
;
A
#
# COMPACT_ATOMS: atom_id res chain seq x y z
N LEU A 1 -0.58 17.64 11.49
CA LEU A 1 -1.22 16.31 11.48
C LEU A 1 -1.24 15.82 12.92
N ALA A 2 -2.42 15.58 13.52
CA ALA A 2 -2.54 15.29 14.95
C ALA A 2 -2.07 13.87 15.35
N TRP A 3 -2.03 12.94 14.40
CA TRP A 3 -1.71 11.52 14.62
C TRP A 3 -0.22 11.19 14.43
N LEU A 4 0.51 12.04 13.71
CA LEU A 4 1.92 11.84 13.38
C LEU A 4 2.86 11.70 14.60
N PRO A 5 2.62 12.35 15.75
CA PRO A 5 3.43 12.14 16.95
C PRO A 5 3.19 10.79 17.66
N PHE A 6 2.10 10.10 17.34
CA PHE A 6 1.64 8.90 18.06
C PHE A 6 1.71 7.62 17.23
N THR A 7 1.75 7.76 15.91
CA THR A 7 1.85 6.64 14.98
C THR A 7 3.24 5.99 15.08
N GLN A 8 3.27 4.66 15.14
CA GLN A 8 4.51 3.88 15.21
C GLN A 8 4.91 3.36 13.83
N THR A 9 3.92 2.89 13.06
CA THR A 9 4.15 2.30 11.73
C THR A 9 3.61 3.13 10.57
N GLY A 10 2.80 4.16 10.83
CA GLY A 10 2.16 4.94 9.77
C GLY A 10 0.95 4.26 9.13
N ASP A 11 0.49 3.13 9.68
CA ASP A 11 -0.63 2.37 9.15
C ASP A 11 -1.98 3.04 9.45
N ASP A 12 -2.94 2.86 8.55
CA ASP A 12 -4.31 3.33 8.73
C ASP A 12 -5.03 2.62 9.89
N ALA A 13 -4.59 1.41 10.23
CA ALA A 13 -5.04 0.67 11.41
C ALA A 13 -4.73 1.39 12.74
N GLU A 14 -3.72 2.26 12.78
CA GLU A 14 -3.41 3.10 13.94
C GLU A 14 -4.32 4.35 14.00
N LEU A 15 -5.06 4.64 12.93
CA LEU A 15 -5.95 5.79 12.83
C LEU A 15 -7.40 5.39 13.10
N THR A 16 -8.10 6.23 13.88
CA THR A 16 -9.55 6.10 14.05
C THR A 16 -10.27 6.78 12.89
N LEU A 17 -10.32 6.12 11.72
CA LEU A 17 -11.07 6.60 10.55
C LEU A 17 -12.54 6.15 10.65
N ALA A 18 -13.31 6.80 11.53
CA ALA A 18 -14.66 6.38 11.88
C ALA A 18 -15.65 6.52 10.72
N THR A 19 -15.57 7.62 9.96
CA THR A 19 -16.53 7.94 8.90
C THR A 19 -16.05 7.52 7.51
N ALA A 20 -16.99 7.29 6.60
CA ALA A 20 -16.68 7.01 5.20
C ALA A 20 -16.00 8.21 4.51
N ALA A 21 -16.31 9.44 4.93
CA ALA A 21 -15.69 10.66 4.42
C ALA A 21 -14.20 10.74 4.81
N GLU A 22 -13.86 10.42 6.05
CA GLU A 22 -12.46 10.36 6.51
C GLU A 22 -11.66 9.30 5.75
N ARG A 23 -12.24 8.11 5.55
CA ARG A 23 -11.60 7.05 4.74
C ARG A 23 -11.38 7.47 3.29
N ALA A 24 -12.32 8.22 2.70
CA ALA A 24 -12.17 8.74 1.34
C ALA A 24 -11.08 9.82 1.23
N ILE A 25 -10.93 10.67 2.25
CA ILE A 25 -9.85 11.65 2.34
C ILE A 25 -8.51 10.96 2.54
N TRP A 26 -8.44 9.94 3.40
CA TRP A 26 -7.23 9.17 3.65
C TRP A 26 -6.67 8.57 2.37
N LYS A 27 -7.52 7.95 1.52
CA LYS A 27 -7.13 7.41 0.21
C LYS A 27 -6.49 8.43 -0.75
N ARG A 28 -6.66 9.74 -0.51
CA ARG A 28 -6.06 10.80 -1.32
C ARG A 28 -4.72 11.30 -0.76
N ILE A 29 -4.45 11.04 0.51
CA ILE A 29 -3.30 11.60 1.24
C ILE A 29 -2.29 10.50 1.61
N CYS A 30 -2.74 9.25 1.75
CA CYS A 30 -1.87 8.11 2.01
C CYS A 30 -0.86 7.91 0.88
N SER A 31 0.33 7.41 1.23
CA SER A 31 1.31 6.96 0.26
C SER A 31 0.74 5.77 -0.51
N ASP A 32 0.74 5.86 -1.84
CA ASP A 32 0.36 4.79 -2.76
C ASP A 32 1.58 4.37 -3.59
N ALA A 33 1.58 3.14 -4.12
CA ALA A 33 2.66 2.57 -4.94
C ALA A 33 2.98 3.43 -6.18
N GLY A 34 1.99 4.19 -6.70
CA GLY A 34 2.21 5.18 -7.76
C GLY A 34 2.62 6.58 -7.26
N ALA A 35 2.36 6.90 -6.00
CA ALA A 35 2.63 8.23 -5.42
C ALA A 35 4.04 8.34 -4.82
N CYS A 36 4.60 7.23 -4.34
CA CYS A 36 5.89 7.21 -3.64
C CYS A 36 6.93 6.42 -4.45
N SER A 37 7.68 7.13 -5.30
CA SER A 37 8.89 6.60 -5.92
C SER A 37 10.11 6.93 -5.07
N PHE A 38 11.18 6.13 -5.15
CA PHE A 38 12.44 6.40 -4.44
C PHE A 38 12.91 7.85 -4.67
N GLU A 39 12.76 8.41 -5.87
CA GLU A 39 13.14 9.81 -6.15
C GLU A 39 12.22 10.89 -5.55
N ARG A 40 10.94 10.56 -5.32
CA ARG A 40 9.96 11.48 -4.68
C ARG A 40 10.04 11.42 -3.16
N CYS A 41 10.26 10.23 -2.62
CA CYS A 41 10.20 9.93 -1.19
C CYS A 41 11.58 9.91 -0.49
N ASN A 42 12.68 9.77 -1.23
CA ASN A 42 14.05 9.94 -0.71
C ASN A 42 14.48 11.42 -0.65
N ARG A 43 13.54 12.37 -0.77
CA ARG A 43 13.80 13.78 -0.46
C ARG A 43 13.59 13.98 1.03
N PRO A 44 14.37 14.88 1.67
CA PRO A 44 14.10 15.27 3.05
C PRO A 44 12.64 15.74 3.13
N SER A 45 11.84 15.07 3.95
CA SER A 45 10.43 15.42 4.12
C SER A 45 10.34 16.87 4.54
N HIS A 46 9.36 17.61 4.02
CA HIS A 46 9.03 18.96 4.47
C HIS A 46 8.68 19.05 5.99
N GLY A 47 8.64 17.92 6.71
CA GLY A 47 8.53 17.83 8.16
C GLY A 47 9.62 18.57 8.94
N ALA A 48 10.79 18.80 8.32
CA ALA A 48 11.85 19.62 8.93
C ALA A 48 11.39 21.07 9.25
N TRP A 49 10.46 21.64 8.46
CA TRP A 49 9.88 22.96 8.74
C TRP A 49 8.86 22.94 9.88
N LEU A 50 8.29 21.76 10.20
CA LEU A 50 7.29 21.54 11.24
C LEU A 50 7.87 20.90 12.51
N GLY A 51 9.19 20.70 12.60
CA GLY A 51 9.85 20.05 13.74
C GLY A 51 9.47 18.57 13.91
N LEU A 52 9.01 17.93 12.83
CA LEU A 52 8.59 16.53 12.84
C LEU A 52 9.73 15.62 12.37
N PRO A 53 9.79 14.35 12.84
CA PRO A 53 10.78 13.40 12.35
C PRO A 53 10.65 13.23 10.83
N ASP A 54 11.78 13.26 10.13
CA ASP A 54 11.87 12.98 8.70
C ASP A 54 11.79 11.46 8.48
N VAL A 55 10.59 10.90 8.65
CA VAL A 55 10.36 9.46 8.56
C VAL A 55 9.31 9.16 7.49
N ASP A 56 9.74 8.47 6.44
CA ASP A 56 8.84 7.83 5.49
C ASP A 56 8.56 6.40 5.96
N PHE A 57 7.36 6.20 6.50
CA PHE A 57 6.89 4.93 7.00
C PHE A 57 6.83 3.83 5.94
N TYR A 58 6.56 4.16 4.68
CA TYR A 58 6.53 3.20 3.58
C TYR A 58 7.95 2.71 3.26
N LEU A 59 8.91 3.62 3.11
CA LEU A 59 10.30 3.26 2.86
C LEU A 59 10.91 2.50 4.04
N GLU A 60 10.55 2.85 5.28
CA GLU A 60 10.96 2.13 6.47
C GLU A 60 10.38 0.71 6.50
N ALA A 61 9.10 0.53 6.20
CA ALA A 61 8.48 -0.80 6.08
C ALA A 61 9.14 -1.64 4.98
N ARG A 62 9.49 -1.02 3.84
CA ARG A 62 10.24 -1.68 2.75
C ARG A 62 11.63 -2.10 3.19
N ARG A 63 12.39 -1.25 3.88
CA ARG A 63 13.72 -1.59 4.40
C ARG A 63 13.66 -2.73 5.42
N ARG A 64 12.64 -2.72 6.29
CA ARG A 64 12.40 -3.79 7.26
C ARG A 64 12.09 -5.10 6.57
N SER A 65 11.28 -5.09 5.50
CA SER A 65 10.95 -6.30 4.75
C SER A 65 12.18 -6.85 4.01
N ASP A 66 13.05 -5.99 3.46
CA ASP A 66 14.32 -6.41 2.84
C ASP A 66 15.27 -7.13 3.82
N CYS A 67 15.20 -6.78 5.12
CA CYS A 67 16.02 -7.40 6.18
C CYS A 67 15.31 -8.55 6.92
N ALA A 68 14.06 -8.84 6.59
CA ALA A 68 13.26 -9.83 7.32
C ALA A 68 13.55 -11.25 6.82
N HIS A 69 13.64 -12.20 7.76
CA HIS A 69 13.74 -13.62 7.44
C HIS A 69 12.39 -14.21 6.99
N ILE A 70 11.29 -13.67 7.50
CA ILE A 70 9.92 -14.11 7.23
C ILE A 70 9.07 -12.86 7.02
N ILE A 71 8.28 -12.85 5.96
CA ILE A 71 7.33 -11.78 5.65
C ILE A 71 5.95 -12.41 5.56
N VAL A 72 5.00 -11.89 6.33
CA VAL A 72 3.60 -12.29 6.27
C VAL A 72 2.83 -11.18 5.56
N VAL A 73 2.19 -11.52 4.45
CA VAL A 73 1.38 -10.60 3.64
C VAL A 73 -0.03 -11.15 3.46
N ASN A 74 -0.98 -10.28 3.17
CA ASN A 74 -2.30 -10.73 2.73
C ASN A 74 -2.26 -11.18 1.25
N HIS A 75 -3.26 -11.96 0.84
CA HIS A 75 -3.37 -12.43 -0.54
C HIS A 75 -3.46 -11.28 -1.55
N ALA A 76 -4.09 -10.16 -1.18
CA ALA A 76 -4.20 -8.98 -2.03
C ALA A 76 -2.82 -8.39 -2.39
N LEU A 77 -1.91 -8.26 -1.43
CA LEU A 77 -0.56 -7.74 -1.68
C LEU A 77 0.28 -8.73 -2.47
N LEU A 78 0.17 -10.03 -2.18
CA LEU A 78 0.83 -11.09 -2.94
C LEU A 78 0.42 -11.05 -4.43
N LEU A 79 -0.88 -10.93 -4.72
CA LEU A 79 -1.40 -10.87 -6.08
C LEU A 79 -1.03 -9.57 -6.79
N ALA A 80 -0.99 -8.44 -6.08
CA ALA A 80 -0.50 -7.18 -6.62
C ALA A 80 0.99 -7.25 -6.99
N ASP A 81 1.80 -7.91 -6.15
CA ASP A 81 3.22 -8.15 -6.43
C ASP A 81 3.40 -8.99 -7.71
N LEU A 82 2.63 -10.08 -7.85
CA LEU A 82 2.63 -10.90 -9.07
C LEU A 82 2.22 -10.10 -10.32
N ALA A 83 1.20 -9.23 -10.22
CA ALA A 83 0.77 -8.37 -11.31
C ALA A 83 1.84 -7.34 -11.74
N THR A 84 2.79 -7.02 -10.85
CA THR A 84 3.90 -6.10 -11.12
C THR A 84 5.24 -6.80 -11.37
N GLU A 85 5.22 -8.11 -11.63
CA GLU A 85 6.42 -8.93 -11.87
C GLU A 85 7.40 -8.96 -10.68
N GLY A 86 6.89 -8.95 -9.43
CA GLY A 86 7.72 -9.10 -8.23
C GLY A 86 8.46 -7.82 -7.81
N ARG A 87 7.90 -6.64 -8.12
CA ARG A 87 8.53 -5.35 -7.80
C ARG A 87 8.16 -4.80 -6.43
N ILE A 88 7.16 -5.37 -5.76
CA ILE A 88 6.57 -4.86 -4.50
C ILE A 88 7.07 -5.63 -3.28
N LEU A 89 7.44 -6.90 -3.40
CA LEU A 89 8.01 -7.71 -2.34
C LEU A 89 9.52 -7.94 -2.57
N PRO A 90 10.31 -8.19 -1.51
CA PRO A 90 11.70 -8.62 -1.67
C PRO A 90 11.76 -10.00 -2.35
N PRO A 91 12.88 -10.36 -3.01
CA PRO A 91 13.00 -11.67 -3.65
C PRO A 91 12.87 -12.81 -2.64
N TYR A 92 11.99 -13.77 -2.92
CA TYR A 92 11.76 -14.95 -2.09
C TYR A 92 11.86 -16.23 -2.92
N THR A 93 12.34 -17.32 -2.30
CA THR A 93 12.44 -18.66 -2.93
C THR A 93 11.37 -19.62 -2.44
N HIS A 94 10.74 -19.31 -1.32
CA HIS A 94 9.72 -20.13 -0.67
C HIS A 94 8.49 -19.28 -0.37
N LEU A 95 7.32 -19.79 -0.75
CA LEU A 95 6.02 -19.17 -0.48
C LEU A 95 5.14 -20.20 0.21
N VAL A 96 4.64 -19.85 1.39
CA VAL A 96 3.63 -20.62 2.12
C VAL A 96 2.32 -19.86 2.01
N VAL A 97 1.33 -20.49 1.39
CA VAL A 97 -0.02 -19.91 1.30
C VAL A 97 -0.89 -20.61 2.32
N ASP A 98 -1.39 -19.84 3.28
CA ASP A 98 -2.43 -20.29 4.18
C ASP A 98 -3.81 -20.12 3.51
N GLU A 99 -4.74 -21.01 3.85
CA GLU A 99 -6.11 -21.04 3.33
C GLU A 99 -6.19 -20.93 1.79
N THR A 100 -5.41 -21.77 1.10
CA THR A 100 -5.26 -21.78 -0.37
C THR A 100 -6.57 -21.83 -1.15
N HIS A 101 -7.63 -22.36 -0.56
CA HIS A 101 -8.96 -22.37 -1.16
C HIS A 101 -9.55 -20.96 -1.38
N ARG A 102 -9.08 -19.94 -0.66
CA ARG A 102 -9.45 -18.53 -0.88
C ARG A 102 -8.60 -17.82 -1.93
N LEU A 103 -7.49 -18.43 -2.34
CA LEU A 103 -6.57 -17.82 -3.30
C LEU A 103 -7.17 -17.77 -4.71
N GLU A 104 -7.94 -18.79 -5.11
CA GLU A 104 -8.59 -18.83 -6.43
C GLU A 104 -9.65 -17.73 -6.59
N GLU A 105 -10.48 -17.52 -5.56
CA GLU A 105 -11.48 -16.45 -5.52
C GLU A 105 -10.82 -15.07 -5.50
N ALA A 106 -9.76 -14.89 -4.68
CA ALA A 106 -8.99 -13.64 -4.63
C ALA A 106 -8.29 -13.33 -5.97
N ALA A 107 -7.69 -14.33 -6.62
CA ALA A 107 -7.07 -14.15 -7.93
C ALA A 107 -8.10 -13.79 -8.99
N THR A 108 -9.25 -14.45 -8.98
CA THR A 108 -10.36 -14.13 -9.89
C THR A 108 -10.82 -12.69 -9.69
N ASP A 109 -11.08 -12.26 -8.45
CA ASP A 109 -11.50 -10.89 -8.17
C ASP A 109 -10.44 -9.84 -8.56
N GLN A 110 -9.15 -10.13 -8.33
CA GLN A 110 -8.08 -9.17 -8.53
C GLN A 110 -7.65 -9.04 -10.00
N PHE A 111 -7.82 -10.09 -10.80
CA PHE A 111 -7.60 -10.06 -12.25
C PHE A 111 -8.88 -9.80 -13.07
N THR A 112 -10.06 -9.75 -12.44
CA THR A 112 -11.31 -9.42 -13.13
C THR A 112 -11.42 -7.91 -13.34
N TYR A 113 -11.31 -7.50 -14.60
CA TYR A 113 -11.64 -6.13 -15.00
C TYR A 113 -13.14 -6.03 -15.32
N ARG A 114 -13.89 -5.25 -14.53
CA ARG A 114 -15.31 -4.97 -14.80
C ARG A 114 -15.41 -3.60 -15.47
N ILE A 115 -16.07 -3.57 -16.62
CA ILE A 115 -16.35 -2.34 -17.35
C ILE A 115 -17.85 -2.07 -17.25
N ALA A 116 -18.22 -0.91 -16.70
CA ALA A 116 -19.59 -0.46 -16.72
C ALA A 116 -19.83 0.54 -17.88
N TRP A 117 -21.03 0.51 -18.46
CA TRP A 117 -21.40 1.39 -19.57
C TRP A 117 -21.23 2.90 -19.31
N PRO A 118 -21.43 3.40 -18.07
CA PRO A 118 -21.08 4.78 -17.72
C PRO A 118 -19.59 5.12 -17.86
N GLU A 119 -18.67 4.19 -17.57
CA GLU A 119 -17.21 4.41 -17.63
C GLU A 119 -16.72 4.47 -19.08
N VAL A 120 -17.27 3.62 -19.95
CA VAL A 120 -16.97 3.64 -21.41
C VAL A 120 -17.39 4.97 -22.03
N ARG A 121 -18.54 5.50 -21.63
CA ARG A 121 -19.03 6.78 -22.17
C ARG A 121 -18.16 7.96 -21.76
N TYR A 122 -17.53 7.90 -20.58
CA TYR A 122 -16.64 8.95 -20.10
C TYR A 122 -15.27 8.91 -20.79
N ALA A 123 -14.78 7.73 -21.17
CA ALA A 123 -13.50 7.55 -21.85
C ALA A 123 -13.53 7.89 -23.35
N LEU A 124 -14.71 8.04 -23.96
CA LEU A 124 -14.91 8.34 -25.39
C LEU A 124 -15.20 9.83 -25.68
N GLN A 125 -15.03 10.71 -24.70
CA GLN A 125 -15.10 12.18 -24.84
C GLN A 125 -13.71 12.79 -24.75
#